data_AF-A0A0S8FJD2-F1
#
_entry.id   AF-A0A0S8FJD2-F1
#
_cell.length_a   1.000
_cell.length_b   1.000
_cell.length_c   1.000
_cell.angle_alpha   90.00
_cell.angle_beta   90.00
_cell.angle_gamma   90.00
#
_symmetry.space_group_name_H-M   'P 1'
#
loop_
_entity.id
_entity.type
_entity.pdbx_description
1 polymer ?
#
loop_
_entity_poly.entity_id
_entity_poly.type
_entity_poly.pdbx_seq_one_letter_code
_entity_poly.pdbx_strand_id
1 'polypeptide(L)'
;MKTGILILAALLLGAFSAHFLLEDSGYVLINMRGYAVEMSVPGLVLGLVLVYAAIRLLVRLWKAPRRLGRAAGRYREKRARDRLTQGLIAVAEGNAAKGERMLARSAGKSGAPLVSYLTAARAAQRLGSEERRDNWLKLAFERDPGAAPAILITQAEFQMERGQYDEALATLGRLEAQAPGHARGIALTAQAYRHLQRWQDLESLLPKLARAKSVDSAELAALQEDSAIALMANAAVEKDAGRLEKIWQNLPKPLHARPALLTAHAKAAARCADHDKLEKSIRKTLKTAWIPGLVEVYGILETSNPRAHLSHAEAWLTRRGEDPVLLMTNARLCIQNQLWGKARSYLETSLGMRADPVGYRLYGQLLETMGEADGAAEAFRLGLETATAAARLPALEAPTAGRRS
;
A
#
# COMPACT_ATOMS: atom_id res chain seq x y z
N MET A 1 32.97 52.44 10.59
CA MET A 1 32.80 53.89 10.36
C MET A 1 32.02 54.58 11.48
N LYS A 2 30.82 54.11 11.87
CA LYS A 2 29.98 54.77 12.91
C LYS A 2 30.62 54.81 14.31
N THR A 3 31.38 53.79 14.71
CA THR A 3 32.06 53.73 16.01
C THR A 3 33.25 54.68 16.13
N GLY A 4 33.99 54.92 15.04
CA GLY A 4 35.16 55.81 15.05
C GLY A 4 34.79 57.29 15.21
N ILE A 5 33.72 57.74 14.54
CA ILE A 5 33.22 59.13 14.64
C ILE A 5 32.69 59.41 16.06
N LEU A 6 32.02 58.43 16.68
CA LEU A 6 31.55 58.54 18.07
C LEU A 6 32.70 58.66 19.07
N ILE A 7 33.81 57.96 18.85
CA ILE A 7 35.00 58.04 19.72
C ILE A 7 35.70 59.39 19.54
N LEU A 8 35.83 59.88 18.30
CA LEU A 8 36.42 61.18 18.00
C LEU A 8 35.59 62.34 18.57
N ALA A 9 34.26 62.27 18.44
CA ALA A 9 33.35 63.26 19.02
C ALA A 9 33.36 63.23 20.55
N ALA A 10 33.45 62.05 21.18
CA ALA A 10 33.57 61.93 22.63
C ALA A 10 34.91 62.46 23.16
N LEU A 11 36.01 62.26 22.43
CA LEU A 11 37.32 62.82 22.76
C LEU A 11 37.33 64.35 22.65
N LEU A 12 36.73 64.91 21.58
CA LEU A 12 36.62 66.36 21.40
C LEU A 12 35.72 67.00 22.46
N LEU A 13 34.56 66.40 22.76
CA LEU A 13 33.69 66.87 23.85
C LEU A 13 34.38 66.76 25.22
N GLY A 14 35.08 65.64 25.47
CA GLY A 14 35.81 65.44 26.72
C GLY A 14 36.94 66.45 26.92
N ALA A 15 37.72 66.74 25.87
CA ALA A 15 38.77 67.74 25.91
C ALA A 15 38.20 69.16 26.09
N PHE A 16 37.08 69.47 25.42
CA PHE A 16 36.42 70.77 25.53
C PHE A 16 35.80 70.99 26.92
N SER A 17 35.15 69.98 27.48
CA SER A 17 34.64 70.02 28.86
C SER A 17 35.77 70.10 29.89
N ALA A 18 36.88 69.36 29.71
CA ALA A 18 38.02 69.43 30.62
C ALA A 18 38.67 70.82 30.64
N HIS A 19 38.77 71.49 29.48
CA HIS A 19 39.33 72.84 29.39
C HIS A 19 38.47 73.89 30.10
N PHE A 20 37.14 73.83 29.97
CA PHE A 20 36.21 74.79 30.58
C PHE A 20 35.99 74.58 32.09
N LEU A 21 36.20 73.36 32.59
CA LEU A 21 36.04 73.00 34.01
C LEU A 21 37.27 73.34 34.89
N LEU A 22 38.40 73.74 34.28
CA LEU A 22 39.65 74.05 34.98
C LEU A 22 39.80 75.54 35.36
N GLU A 23 39.04 76.46 34.76
CA GLU A 23 39.17 77.91 35.03
C GLU A 23 38.41 78.39 36.29
N ASP A 24 37.29 77.74 36.66
CA ASP A 24 36.61 77.96 37.94
C ASP A 24 35.96 76.65 38.39
N SER A 25 36.63 75.89 39.26
CA SER A 25 36.08 74.65 39.80
C SER A 25 35.05 74.99 40.88
N GLY A 26 33.80 75.18 40.48
CA GLY A 26 32.68 75.37 41.42
C GLY A 26 32.71 74.32 42.54
N TYR A 27 32.29 74.74 43.74
CA TYR A 27 32.39 73.94 44.95
C TYR A 27 31.03 73.34 45.34
N VAL A 28 31.01 72.05 45.65
CA VAL A 28 29.80 71.34 46.12
C VAL A 28 30.08 70.72 47.48
N LEU A 29 29.32 71.18 48.49
CA LEU A 29 29.31 70.59 49.83
C LEU A 29 28.02 69.82 50.03
N ILE A 30 28.14 68.50 50.18
CA ILE A 30 27.01 67.64 50.53
C ILE A 30 27.18 67.26 51.99
N ASN A 31 26.28 67.76 52.84
CA ASN A 31 26.25 67.42 54.26
C ASN A 31 25.07 66.48 54.52
N MET A 32 25.38 65.26 54.99
CA MET A 32 24.38 64.30 55.42
C MET A 32 24.79 63.64 56.74
N ARG A 33 23.90 63.71 57.74
CA ARG A 33 24.04 63.03 59.04
C ARG A 33 25.41 63.21 59.73
N GLY A 34 25.98 64.43 59.67
CA GLY A 34 27.24 64.78 60.31
C GLY A 34 28.49 64.48 59.48
N TYR A 35 28.35 63.93 58.28
CA TYR A 35 29.45 63.79 57.31
C TYR A 35 29.32 64.87 56.23
N ALA A 36 30.32 65.76 56.18
CA ALA A 36 30.48 66.72 55.11
C ALA A 36 31.50 66.17 54.10
N VAL A 37 31.05 65.96 52.86
CA VAL A 37 31.94 65.59 51.76
C VAL A 37 32.11 66.80 50.87
N GLU A 38 33.33 67.30 50.82
CA GLU A 38 33.73 68.42 49.97
C GLU A 38 34.25 67.88 48.64
N MET A 39 33.63 68.27 47.53
CA MET A 39 34.10 67.90 46.20
C MET A 39 33.94 69.04 45.19
N SER A 40 34.80 69.04 44.18
CA SER A 40 34.66 69.94 43.04
C SER A 40 33.52 69.47 42.12
N VAL A 41 32.83 70.40 41.47
CA VAL A 41 31.80 70.10 40.44
C VAL A 41 32.28 69.07 39.40
N PRO A 42 33.50 69.16 38.83
CA PRO A 42 34.04 68.12 37.95
C PRO A 42 34.09 66.73 38.60
N GLY A 43 34.46 66.66 39.88
CA GLY A 43 34.50 65.42 40.66
C GLY A 43 33.12 64.78 40.83
N LEU A 44 32.08 65.58 41.11
CA LEU A 44 30.70 65.10 41.21
C LEU A 44 30.19 64.55 39.87
N VAL A 45 30.43 65.28 38.78
CA VAL A 45 30.01 64.85 37.42
C VAL A 45 30.73 63.57 37.03
N LEU A 46 32.04 63.47 37.27
CA LEU A 46 32.81 62.25 37.03
C LEU A 46 32.28 61.08 37.88
N GLY A 47 31.98 61.32 39.16
CA GLY A 47 31.38 60.33 40.05
C GLY A 47 30.03 59.82 39.55
N LEU A 48 29.14 60.72 39.11
CA LEU A 48 27.85 60.36 38.52
C LEU A 48 27.99 59.56 37.23
N VAL A 49 28.94 59.94 36.35
CA VAL A 49 29.25 59.19 35.12
C VAL A 49 29.78 57.80 35.44
N LEU A 50 30.66 57.67 36.43
CA LEU A 50 31.19 56.38 36.89
C LEU A 50 30.09 55.49 37.49
N VAL A 51 29.21 56.05 38.33
CA VAL A 51 28.06 55.33 38.89
C VAL A 51 27.09 54.89 37.79
N TYR A 52 26.77 55.78 36.84
CA TYR A 52 25.93 55.43 35.69
C TYR A 52 26.56 54.33 34.83
N ALA A 53 27.87 54.41 34.56
CA ALA A 53 28.62 53.40 33.83
C ALA A 53 28.62 52.06 34.58
N ALA A 54 28.83 52.07 35.90
CA ALA A 54 28.80 50.90 36.77
C ALA A 54 27.42 50.24 36.76
N ILE A 55 26.33 51.00 36.92
CA ILE A 55 24.95 50.50 36.84
C ILE A 55 24.68 49.89 35.46
N ARG A 56 25.09 50.57 34.38
CA ARG A 56 24.90 50.07 33.00
C ARG A 56 25.70 48.78 32.75
N LEU A 57 26.91 48.67 33.32
CA LEU A 57 27.73 47.47 33.27
C LEU A 57 27.06 46.31 34.02
N LEU A 58 26.58 46.55 35.24
CA LEU A 58 25.87 45.58 36.07
C LEU A 58 24.62 45.04 35.37
N VAL A 59 23.81 45.94 34.80
CA VAL A 59 22.60 45.58 34.03
C VAL A 59 22.94 44.78 32.77
N ARG A 60 24.05 45.09 32.08
CA ARG A 60 24.53 44.28 30.94
C ARG A 60 24.99 42.89 31.39
N LEU A 61 25.73 42.79 32.48
CA LEU A 61 26.23 41.53 33.02
C LEU A 61 25.06 40.61 33.43
N TRP A 62 24.02 41.16 34.05
CA TRP A 62 22.80 40.42 34.41
C TRP A 62 21.91 40.05 33.21
N LYS A 63 21.88 40.86 32.14
CA LYS A 63 21.08 40.58 30.93
C LYS A 63 21.81 39.73 29.87
N ALA A 64 23.14 39.63 29.93
CA ALA A 64 23.98 38.82 29.04
C ALA A 64 23.62 37.33 29.02
N PRO A 65 23.44 36.62 30.16
CA PRO A 65 23.12 35.19 30.14
C PRO A 65 21.77 34.90 29.47
N ARG A 66 20.78 35.79 29.61
CA ARG A 66 19.47 35.66 28.95
C ARG A 66 19.53 35.84 27.42
N ARG A 67 20.47 36.64 26.89
CA ARG A 67 20.65 36.80 25.43
C ARG A 67 21.49 35.67 24.82
N LEU A 68 22.53 35.21 25.52
CA LEU A 68 23.35 34.06 25.12
C LEU A 68 22.55 32.75 25.14
N GLY A 69 21.69 32.55 26.15
CA GLY A 69 20.80 31.37 26.23
C GLY A 69 19.83 31.27 25.05
N ARG A 70 19.27 32.39 24.59
CA ARG A 70 18.39 32.44 23.41
C ARG A 70 19.13 32.21 22.08
N ALA A 71 20.38 32.66 21.98
CA ALA A 71 21.22 32.37 20.80
C ALA A 71 21.67 30.90 20.76
N ALA A 72 22.08 30.35 21.91
CA ALA A 72 22.42 28.94 22.05
C ALA A 72 21.23 28.01 21.79
N GLY A 73 20.02 28.38 22.27
CA GLY A 73 18.78 27.66 21.97
C GLY A 73 18.50 27.59 20.46
N ARG A 74 18.54 28.74 19.76
CA ARG A 74 18.35 28.81 18.31
C ARG A 74 19.38 28.02 17.53
N TYR A 75 20.64 28.03 17.96
CA TYR A 75 21.70 27.23 17.33
C TYR A 75 21.51 25.72 17.52
N ARG A 76 21.10 25.29 18.72
CA ARG A 76 20.80 23.88 19.01
C ARG A 76 19.61 23.39 18.19
N GLU A 77 18.56 24.20 18.07
CA GLU A 77 17.38 23.88 17.29
C GLU A 77 17.72 23.75 15.79
N LYS A 78 18.49 24.71 15.24
CA LYS A 78 18.98 24.63 13.86
C LYS A 78 19.76 23.34 13.62
N ARG A 79 20.70 23.01 14.51
CA ARG A 79 21.50 21.78 14.39
C ARG A 79 20.65 20.50 14.53
N ALA A 80 19.58 20.52 15.32
CA ALA A 80 18.65 19.40 15.41
C ALA A 80 17.83 19.24 14.12
N ARG A 81 17.39 20.35 13.50
CA ARG A 81 16.72 20.35 12.19
C ARG A 81 17.65 19.84 11.08
N ASP A 82 18.89 20.32 11.02
CA ASP A 82 19.87 19.88 10.02
C ASP A 82 20.12 18.36 10.10
N ARG A 83 20.19 17.81 11.32
CA ARG A 83 20.34 16.36 11.55
C ARG A 83 19.10 15.56 11.15
N LEU A 84 17.90 16.08 11.41
CA LEU A 84 16.66 15.47 10.95
C LEU A 84 16.66 15.39 9.42
N THR A 85 16.95 16.50 8.73
CA THR A 85 17.01 16.54 7.27
C THR A 85 18.05 15.57 6.71
N GLN A 86 19.27 15.55 7.26
CA GLN A 86 20.30 14.59 6.85
C GLN A 86 19.92 13.14 7.13
N GLY A 87 19.21 12.87 8.24
CA GLY A 87 18.69 11.53 8.55
C GLY A 87 17.64 11.07 7.54
N LEU A 88 16.70 11.95 7.19
CA LEU A 88 15.69 11.68 6.16
C LEU A 88 16.33 11.40 4.80
N ILE A 89 17.33 12.21 4.40
CA ILE A 89 18.09 12.02 3.16
C ILE A 89 18.79 10.65 3.17
N ALA A 90 19.49 10.30 4.26
CA ALA A 90 20.19 9.02 4.36
C ALA A 90 19.23 7.81 4.26
N VAL A 91 18.03 7.88 4.84
CA VAL A 91 17.00 6.84 4.68
C VAL A 91 16.50 6.77 3.22
N ALA A 92 16.31 7.92 2.58
CA ALA A 92 15.88 8.00 1.18
C ALA A 92 16.93 7.47 0.20
N GLU A 93 18.22 7.70 0.47
CA GLU A 93 19.37 7.16 -0.27
C GLU A 93 19.60 5.65 -0.03
N GLY A 94 18.76 5.00 0.80
CA GLY A 94 18.88 3.57 1.12
C GLY A 94 19.86 3.26 2.26
N ASN A 95 20.56 4.25 2.80
CA ASN A 95 21.43 4.09 3.98
C ASN A 95 20.62 4.13 5.29
N ALA A 96 19.79 3.10 5.48
CA ALA A 96 18.87 2.99 6.62
C ALA A 96 19.59 3.04 7.97
N ALA A 97 20.75 2.37 8.11
CA ALA A 97 21.51 2.33 9.36
C ALA A 97 22.07 3.70 9.78
N LYS A 98 22.60 4.49 8.83
CA LYS A 98 23.07 5.86 9.09
C LYS A 98 21.87 6.76 9.41
N GLY A 99 20.82 6.66 8.61
CA GLY A 99 19.59 7.44 8.79
C GLY A 99 18.98 7.26 10.17
N GLU A 100 18.76 6.02 10.60
CA GLU A 100 18.22 5.69 11.92
C GLU A 100 19.04 6.31 13.07
N ARG A 101 20.37 6.19 13.03
CA ARG A 101 21.25 6.78 14.07
C ARG A 101 21.13 8.31 14.12
N MET A 102 21.00 8.97 12.97
CA MET A 102 20.85 10.43 12.90
C MET A 102 19.49 10.87 13.43
N LEU A 103 18.43 10.14 13.07
CA LEU A 103 17.06 10.38 13.52
C LEU A 103 16.89 10.14 15.03
N ALA A 104 17.49 9.07 15.57
CA ALA A 104 17.52 8.80 17.01
C ALA A 104 18.14 9.96 17.81
N ARG A 105 19.23 10.54 17.29
CA ARG A 105 19.92 11.68 17.92
C ARG A 105 19.14 13.00 17.79
N SER A 106 18.25 13.13 16.82
CA SER A 106 17.41 14.33 16.62
C SER A 106 16.04 14.22 17.28
N ALA A 107 15.52 13.03 17.55
CA ALA A 107 14.14 12.81 17.97
C ALA A 107 13.76 13.58 19.26
N GLY A 108 14.62 13.58 20.28
CA GLY A 108 14.35 14.31 21.54
C GLY A 108 14.59 15.83 21.50
N LYS A 109 15.20 16.37 20.43
CA LYS A 109 15.66 17.78 20.38
C LYS A 109 15.14 18.56 19.18
N SER A 110 14.51 17.89 18.22
CA SER A 110 13.93 18.50 17.03
C SER A 110 12.53 19.03 17.33
N GLY A 111 12.08 19.98 16.51
CA GLY A 111 10.68 20.45 16.54
C GLY A 111 9.67 19.44 15.99
N ALA A 112 10.11 18.27 15.50
CA ALA A 112 9.25 17.21 14.96
C ALA A 112 9.67 15.80 15.44
N PRO A 113 9.47 15.48 16.75
CA PRO A 113 9.84 14.17 17.30
C PRO A 113 9.13 12.99 16.64
N LEU A 114 7.83 13.12 16.35
CA LEU A 114 7.02 12.06 15.74
C LEU A 114 7.57 11.60 14.39
N VAL A 115 7.91 12.55 13.51
CA VAL A 115 8.51 12.26 12.20
C VAL A 115 9.84 11.52 12.37
N SER A 116 10.65 11.93 13.34
CA SER A 116 11.94 11.27 13.63
C SER A 116 11.73 9.81 14.05
N TYR A 117 10.78 9.53 14.93
CA TYR A 117 10.52 8.17 15.42
C TYR A 117 9.89 7.27 14.34
N LEU A 118 8.88 7.74 13.59
CA LEU A 118 8.25 6.95 12.53
C LEU A 118 9.23 6.63 11.40
N THR A 119 10.11 7.57 11.04
CA THR A 119 11.12 7.33 10.01
C THR A 119 12.27 6.45 10.50
N ALA A 120 12.63 6.54 11.78
CA ALA A 120 13.55 5.58 12.41
C ALA A 120 12.94 4.16 12.45
N ALA A 121 11.65 4.03 12.74
CA ALA A 121 10.93 2.75 12.68
C ALA A 121 10.96 2.15 11.27
N ARG A 122 10.71 2.96 10.23
CA ARG A 122 10.84 2.53 8.82
C ARG A 122 12.26 2.10 8.46
N ALA A 123 13.26 2.82 8.95
CA ALA A 123 14.66 2.44 8.75
C ALA A 123 14.98 1.10 9.44
N ALA A 124 14.51 0.88 10.68
CA ALA A 124 14.68 -0.37 11.41
C ALA A 124 13.97 -1.55 10.74
N GLN A 125 12.75 -1.35 10.19
CA GLN A 125 12.03 -2.34 9.38
C GLN A 125 12.84 -2.75 8.15
N ARG A 126 13.41 -1.79 7.41
CA ARG A 126 14.28 -2.08 6.24
C ARG A 126 15.55 -2.84 6.60
N LEU A 127 16.04 -2.68 7.84
CA LEU A 127 17.18 -3.41 8.38
C LEU A 127 16.78 -4.79 8.96
N GLY A 128 15.49 -5.16 8.92
CA GLY A 128 14.98 -6.41 9.49
C GLY A 128 15.00 -6.46 11.02
N SER A 129 15.10 -5.32 11.71
CA SER A 129 15.24 -5.26 13.18
C SER A 129 13.92 -4.89 13.84
N GLU A 130 13.13 -5.90 14.19
CA GLU A 130 11.81 -5.76 14.80
C GLU A 130 11.84 -5.08 16.17
N GLU A 131 12.75 -5.51 17.04
CA GLU A 131 12.88 -4.95 18.40
C GLU A 131 13.11 -3.44 18.35
N ARG A 132 14.00 -2.98 17.44
CA ARG A 132 14.27 -1.55 17.27
C ARG A 132 13.06 -0.82 16.67
N ARG A 133 12.41 -1.39 15.66
CA ARG A 133 11.18 -0.85 15.07
C ARG A 133 10.11 -0.63 16.14
N ASP A 134 9.83 -1.64 16.95
CA ASP A 134 8.76 -1.60 17.95
C ASP A 134 9.10 -0.64 19.09
N ASN A 135 10.37 -0.57 19.48
CA ASN A 135 10.86 0.44 20.41
C ASN A 135 10.65 1.87 19.86
N TRP A 136 10.89 2.11 18.56
CA TRP A 136 10.64 3.41 17.95
C TRP A 136 9.14 3.77 17.91
N LEU A 137 8.27 2.81 17.60
CA LEU A 137 6.81 3.02 17.63
C LEU A 137 6.31 3.31 19.05
N LYS A 138 6.84 2.61 20.06
CA LYS A 138 6.54 2.85 21.47
C LYS A 138 6.94 4.27 21.89
N LEU A 139 8.17 4.69 21.57
CA LEU A 139 8.65 6.05 21.87
C LEU A 139 7.83 7.12 21.15
N ALA A 140 7.34 6.84 19.93
CA ALA A 140 6.42 7.73 19.22
C ALA A 140 5.12 7.92 20.02
N PHE A 141 4.55 6.81 20.51
CA PHE A 141 3.29 6.83 21.27
C PHE A 141 3.44 7.53 22.63
N GLU A 142 4.52 7.26 23.36
CA GLU A 142 4.83 7.93 24.63
C GLU A 142 5.03 9.45 24.45
N ARG A 143 5.60 9.86 23.31
CA ARG A 143 5.89 11.27 23.05
C ARG A 143 4.67 12.06 22.61
N ASP A 144 3.81 11.46 21.79
CA ASP A 144 2.60 12.09 21.27
C ASP A 144 1.46 11.06 21.15
N PRO A 145 0.68 10.85 22.24
CA PRO A 145 -0.46 9.96 22.21
C PRO A 145 -1.56 10.39 21.21
N GLY A 146 -1.63 11.68 20.87
CA GLY A 146 -2.59 12.19 19.88
C GLY A 146 -2.30 11.72 18.46
N ALA A 147 -1.06 11.31 18.19
CA ALA A 147 -0.63 10.75 16.91
C ALA A 147 -0.89 9.24 16.77
N ALA A 148 -1.63 8.62 17.69
CA ALA A 148 -1.91 7.19 17.68
C ALA A 148 -2.43 6.65 16.33
N PRO A 149 -3.33 7.34 15.58
CA PRO A 149 -3.76 6.86 14.26
C PRO A 149 -2.60 6.68 13.27
N ALA A 150 -1.65 7.62 13.20
CA ALA A 150 -0.51 7.53 12.29
C ALA A 150 0.46 6.40 12.69
N ILE A 151 0.63 6.18 13.98
CA ILE A 151 1.47 5.10 14.54
C ILE A 151 0.85 3.74 14.22
N LEU A 152 -0.46 3.57 14.45
CA LEU A 152 -1.19 2.32 14.17
C LEU A 152 -1.21 1.99 12.67
N ILE A 153 -1.39 2.99 11.79
CA ILE A 153 -1.29 2.80 10.33
C ILE A 153 0.11 2.30 9.96
N THR A 154 1.15 2.95 10.48
CA THR A 154 2.54 2.56 10.20
C THR A 154 2.84 1.15 10.70
N GLN A 155 2.32 0.79 11.88
CA GLN A 155 2.45 -0.55 12.43
C GLN A 155 1.74 -1.60 11.56
N ALA A 156 0.51 -1.33 11.11
CA ALA A 156 -0.25 -2.23 10.24
C ALA A 156 0.46 -2.43 8.89
N GLU A 157 1.01 -1.37 8.30
CA GLU A 157 1.80 -1.45 7.06
C GLU A 157 3.01 -2.38 7.23
N PHE A 158 3.76 -2.27 8.34
CA PHE A 158 4.89 -3.16 8.62
C PHE A 158 4.49 -4.62 8.83
N GLN A 159 3.33 -4.87 9.45
CA GLN A 159 2.79 -6.22 9.62
C GLN A 159 2.41 -6.83 8.26
N MET A 160 1.74 -6.05 7.40
CA MET A 160 1.36 -6.47 6.05
C MET A 160 2.59 -6.76 5.15
N GLU A 161 3.63 -5.93 5.21
CA GLU A 161 4.90 -6.15 4.49
C GLU A 161 5.54 -7.50 4.82
N ARG A 162 5.25 -8.04 6.01
CA ARG A 162 5.76 -9.33 6.48
C ARG A 162 4.79 -10.49 6.31
N GLY A 163 3.63 -10.25 5.68
CA GLY A 163 2.57 -11.25 5.54
C GLY A 163 1.78 -11.52 6.83
N GLN A 164 1.95 -10.70 7.88
CA GLN A 164 1.26 -10.83 9.17
C GLN A 164 -0.13 -10.17 9.11
N TYR A 165 -0.99 -10.62 8.19
CA TYR A 165 -2.26 -9.96 7.90
C TYR A 165 -3.27 -10.01 9.08
N ASP A 166 -3.29 -11.09 9.86
CA ASP A 166 -4.17 -11.18 11.04
C ASP A 166 -3.78 -10.19 12.14
N GLU A 167 -2.47 -10.03 12.38
CA GLU A 167 -1.96 -9.03 13.33
C GLU A 167 -2.23 -7.61 12.83
N ALA A 168 -2.10 -7.38 11.51
CA ALA A 168 -2.47 -6.13 10.88
C ALA A 168 -3.95 -5.81 11.08
N LEU A 169 -4.85 -6.78 10.91
CA LEU A 169 -6.29 -6.61 11.18
C LEU A 169 -6.56 -6.27 12.65
N ALA A 170 -5.86 -6.88 13.60
CA ALA A 170 -5.98 -6.53 15.02
C ALA A 170 -5.53 -5.07 15.28
N THR A 171 -4.43 -4.64 14.67
CA THR A 171 -3.94 -3.25 14.75
C THR A 171 -4.93 -2.26 14.11
N LEU A 172 -5.49 -2.60 12.94
CA LEU A 172 -6.49 -1.79 12.23
C LEU A 172 -7.83 -1.75 12.97
N GLY A 173 -8.19 -2.80 13.70
CA GLY A 173 -9.34 -2.79 14.62
C GLY A 173 -9.16 -1.79 15.76
N ARG A 174 -7.95 -1.69 16.35
CA ARG A 174 -7.63 -0.63 17.32
C ARG A 174 -7.70 0.76 16.69
N LEU A 175 -7.24 0.91 15.45
CA LEU A 175 -7.34 2.17 14.70
C LEU A 175 -8.80 2.58 14.50
N GLU A 176 -9.67 1.67 14.09
CA GLU A 176 -11.11 1.95 13.90
C GLU A 176 -11.78 2.35 15.22
N ALA A 177 -11.39 1.75 16.35
CA ALA A 177 -11.91 2.12 17.67
C ALA A 177 -11.48 3.54 18.11
N GLN A 178 -10.28 3.98 17.74
CA GLN A 178 -9.74 5.29 18.10
C GLN A 178 -10.11 6.40 17.12
N ALA A 179 -10.16 6.08 15.82
CA ALA A 179 -10.45 6.99 14.72
C ALA A 179 -11.36 6.30 13.69
N PRO A 180 -12.67 6.17 13.98
CA PRO A 180 -13.62 5.49 13.12
C PRO A 180 -13.66 6.11 11.73
N GLY A 181 -13.66 5.27 10.69
CA GLY A 181 -13.78 5.74 9.31
C GLY A 181 -12.49 6.34 8.74
N HIS A 182 -11.33 6.13 9.38
CA HIS A 182 -10.05 6.62 8.86
C HIS A 182 -9.75 6.01 7.47
N ALA A 183 -9.71 6.85 6.44
CA ALA A 183 -9.72 6.43 5.03
C ALA A 183 -8.58 5.45 4.68
N ARG A 184 -7.34 5.72 5.14
CA ARG A 184 -6.19 4.82 4.96
C ARG A 184 -6.35 3.49 5.72
N GLY A 185 -6.97 3.51 6.89
CA GLY A 185 -7.23 2.31 7.68
C GLY A 185 -8.19 1.38 6.97
N ILE A 186 -9.29 1.92 6.44
CA ILE A 186 -10.26 1.16 5.64
C ILE A 186 -9.59 0.52 4.41
N ALA A 187 -8.71 1.26 3.72
CA ALA A 187 -7.98 0.72 2.57
C ALA A 187 -7.07 -0.46 2.95
N LEU A 188 -6.30 -0.33 4.04
CA LEU A 188 -5.43 -1.41 4.52
C LEU A 188 -6.24 -2.63 4.99
N THR A 189 -7.39 -2.41 5.63
CA THR A 189 -8.30 -3.49 6.04
C THR A 189 -8.83 -4.25 4.81
N ALA A 190 -9.22 -3.55 3.75
CA ALA A 190 -9.68 -4.17 2.51
C ALA A 190 -8.58 -5.02 1.85
N GLN A 191 -7.34 -4.53 1.83
CA GLN A 191 -6.19 -5.29 1.32
C GLN A 191 -5.92 -6.53 2.18
N ALA A 192 -5.96 -6.42 3.50
CA ALA A 192 -5.78 -7.56 4.41
C ALA A 192 -6.89 -8.61 4.22
N TYR A 193 -8.16 -8.21 4.08
CA TYR A 193 -9.25 -9.16 3.78
C TYR A 193 -9.08 -9.86 2.43
N ARG A 194 -8.62 -9.14 1.40
CA ARG A 194 -8.33 -9.75 0.09
C ARG A 194 -7.24 -10.82 0.20
N HIS A 195 -6.15 -10.52 0.91
CA HIS A 195 -5.04 -11.46 1.11
C HIS A 195 -5.44 -12.70 1.93
N LEU A 196 -6.24 -12.51 2.98
CA LEU A 196 -6.76 -13.59 3.81
C LEU A 196 -7.97 -14.30 3.19
N GLN A 197 -8.40 -13.91 1.98
CA GLN A 197 -9.57 -14.45 1.30
C GLN A 197 -10.87 -14.38 2.15
N ARG A 198 -10.97 -13.35 3.00
CA ARG A 198 -12.14 -13.06 3.84
C ARG A 198 -13.17 -12.28 3.04
N TRP A 199 -13.73 -12.92 2.01
CA TRP A 199 -14.54 -12.27 0.98
C TRP A 199 -15.84 -11.65 1.51
N GLN A 200 -16.48 -12.26 2.50
CA GLN A 200 -17.69 -11.74 3.14
C GLN A 200 -17.39 -10.46 3.93
N ASP A 201 -16.28 -10.43 4.65
CA ASP A 201 -15.86 -9.23 5.38
C ASP A 201 -15.48 -8.11 4.41
N LEU A 202 -14.78 -8.45 3.32
CA LEU A 202 -14.47 -7.51 2.25
C LEU A 202 -15.75 -6.92 1.63
N GLU A 203 -16.73 -7.75 1.27
CA GLU A 203 -18.02 -7.31 0.72
C GLU A 203 -18.70 -6.27 1.62
N SER A 204 -18.72 -6.53 2.94
CA SER A 204 -19.32 -5.61 3.92
C SER A 204 -18.57 -4.27 4.03
N LEU A 205 -17.27 -4.26 3.73
CA LEU A 205 -16.40 -3.09 3.83
C LEU A 205 -16.42 -2.22 2.56
N LEU A 206 -16.71 -2.80 1.39
CA LEU A 206 -16.68 -2.10 0.09
C LEU A 206 -17.52 -0.80 0.05
N PRO A 207 -18.75 -0.73 0.61
CA PRO A 207 -19.50 0.53 0.65
C PRO A 207 -18.81 1.63 1.47
N LYS A 208 -18.15 1.25 2.58
CA LYS A 208 -17.37 2.19 3.40
C LYS A 208 -16.12 2.65 2.65
N LEU A 209 -15.42 1.74 1.98
CA LEU A 209 -14.25 2.03 1.15
C LEU A 209 -14.59 3.01 0.02
N ALA A 210 -15.72 2.79 -0.67
CA ALA A 210 -16.20 3.66 -1.74
C ALA A 210 -16.48 5.10 -1.25
N ARG A 211 -17.04 5.25 -0.04
CA ARG A 211 -17.30 6.57 0.58
C ARG A 211 -16.02 7.27 1.02
N ALA A 212 -15.04 6.50 1.51
CA ALA A 212 -13.77 7.04 2.01
C ALA A 212 -12.87 7.60 0.90
N LYS A 213 -13.05 7.19 -0.36
CA LYS A 213 -12.25 7.60 -1.53
C LYS A 213 -10.73 7.47 -1.31
N SER A 214 -10.31 6.48 -0.52
CA SER A 214 -8.90 6.21 -0.21
C SER A 214 -8.19 5.37 -1.27
N VAL A 215 -8.95 4.74 -2.15
CA VAL A 215 -8.48 3.96 -3.30
C VAL A 215 -9.04 4.59 -4.57
N ASP A 216 -8.33 4.41 -5.68
CA ASP A 216 -8.85 4.86 -6.96
C ASP A 216 -10.07 4.00 -7.40
N SER A 217 -10.80 4.50 -8.40
CA SER A 217 -12.00 3.81 -8.90
C SER A 217 -11.70 2.45 -9.54
N ALA A 218 -10.49 2.25 -10.06
CA ALA A 218 -10.10 1.01 -10.71
C ALA A 218 -9.74 -0.07 -9.69
N GLU A 219 -9.00 0.27 -8.63
CA GLU A 219 -8.70 -0.58 -7.49
C GLU A 219 -9.98 -0.98 -6.74
N LEU A 220 -10.90 -0.04 -6.53
CA LEU A 220 -12.22 -0.36 -5.94
C LEU A 220 -13.00 -1.36 -6.81
N ALA A 221 -13.03 -1.14 -8.13
CA ALA A 221 -13.69 -2.05 -9.06
C ALA A 221 -13.04 -3.44 -9.06
N ALA A 222 -11.70 -3.53 -8.98
CA ALA A 222 -10.98 -4.80 -8.89
C ALA A 222 -11.30 -5.54 -7.58
N LEU A 223 -11.37 -4.84 -6.44
CA LEU A 223 -11.77 -5.45 -5.16
C LEU A 223 -13.21 -5.96 -5.18
N GLN A 224 -14.12 -5.20 -5.81
CA GLN A 224 -15.51 -5.61 -6.01
C GLN A 224 -15.61 -6.85 -6.91
N GLU A 225 -14.83 -6.87 -7.99
CA GLU A 225 -14.76 -8.00 -8.92
C GLU A 225 -14.24 -9.28 -8.24
N ASP A 226 -13.10 -9.21 -7.55
CA ASP A 226 -12.51 -10.35 -6.85
C ASP A 226 -13.45 -10.91 -5.78
N SER A 227 -14.02 -10.02 -4.94
CA SER A 227 -14.95 -10.41 -3.88
C SER A 227 -16.17 -11.10 -4.45
N ALA A 228 -16.77 -10.55 -5.50
CA ALA A 228 -17.97 -11.14 -6.10
C ALA A 228 -17.67 -12.47 -6.79
N ILE A 229 -16.56 -12.62 -7.52
CA ILE A 229 -16.17 -13.89 -8.14
C ILE A 229 -16.03 -14.98 -7.08
N ALA A 230 -15.35 -14.69 -5.97
CA ALA A 230 -15.15 -15.66 -4.90
C ALA A 230 -16.47 -16.01 -4.18
N LEU A 231 -17.32 -15.03 -3.90
CA LEU A 231 -18.62 -15.25 -3.27
C LEU A 231 -19.56 -16.06 -4.16
N MET A 232 -19.56 -15.80 -5.48
CA MET A 232 -20.32 -16.59 -6.46
C MET A 232 -19.81 -18.04 -6.54
N ALA A 233 -18.48 -18.24 -6.47
CA ALA A 233 -17.91 -19.59 -6.43
C ALA A 233 -18.35 -20.35 -5.17
N ASN A 234 -18.37 -19.71 -4.00
CA ASN A 234 -18.86 -20.32 -2.76
C ASN A 234 -20.36 -20.68 -2.86
N ALA A 235 -21.19 -19.77 -3.36
CA ALA A 235 -22.61 -20.04 -3.59
C ALA A 235 -22.83 -21.21 -4.57
N ALA A 236 -21.96 -21.37 -5.56
CA ALA A 236 -21.99 -22.48 -6.50
C ALA A 236 -21.63 -23.84 -5.88
N VAL A 237 -20.73 -23.86 -4.89
CA VAL A 237 -20.39 -25.08 -4.13
C VAL A 237 -21.56 -25.48 -3.24
N GLU A 238 -22.20 -24.50 -2.59
CA GLU A 238 -23.38 -24.70 -1.74
C GLU A 238 -24.67 -24.98 -2.55
N LYS A 239 -24.63 -24.80 -3.88
CA LYS A 239 -25.79 -24.87 -4.79
C LYS A 239 -26.93 -23.92 -4.41
N ASP A 240 -26.59 -22.77 -3.82
CA ASP A 240 -27.57 -21.77 -3.39
C ASP A 240 -27.81 -20.73 -4.50
N ALA A 241 -28.86 -20.97 -5.30
CA ALA A 241 -29.27 -20.06 -6.37
C ALA A 241 -29.76 -18.70 -5.83
N GLY A 242 -30.38 -18.66 -4.65
CA GLY A 242 -30.89 -17.42 -4.06
C GLY A 242 -29.76 -16.50 -3.62
N ARG A 243 -28.72 -17.07 -2.99
CA ARG A 243 -27.50 -16.34 -2.63
C ARG A 243 -26.76 -15.83 -3.86
N LEU A 244 -26.64 -16.66 -4.92
CA LEU A 244 -26.01 -16.25 -6.17
C LEU A 244 -26.72 -15.03 -6.78
N GLU A 245 -28.04 -15.07 -6.89
CA GLU A 245 -28.82 -13.97 -7.45
C GLU A 245 -28.68 -12.69 -6.60
N LYS A 246 -28.67 -12.81 -5.27
CA LYS A 246 -28.46 -11.67 -4.37
C LYS A 246 -27.09 -11.03 -4.58
N ILE A 247 -26.02 -11.82 -4.72
CA ILE A 247 -24.67 -11.31 -5.02
C ILE A 247 -24.69 -10.56 -6.36
N TRP A 248 -25.30 -11.15 -7.39
CA TRP A 248 -25.37 -10.53 -8.72
C TRP A 248 -26.15 -9.21 -8.74
N GLN A 249 -27.29 -9.15 -8.04
CA GLN A 249 -28.12 -7.94 -7.95
C GLN A 249 -27.45 -6.81 -7.17
N ASN A 250 -26.65 -7.14 -6.15
CA ASN A 250 -25.94 -6.15 -5.32
C ASN A 250 -24.73 -5.53 -6.03
N LEU A 251 -24.28 -6.11 -7.15
CA LEU A 251 -23.16 -5.57 -7.91
C LEU A 251 -23.50 -4.22 -8.57
N PRO A 252 -22.59 -3.22 -8.50
CA PRO A 252 -22.73 -1.98 -9.26
C PRO A 252 -22.93 -2.24 -10.77
N LYS A 253 -23.88 -1.52 -11.38
CA LYS A 253 -24.23 -1.66 -12.82
C LYS A 253 -23.02 -1.66 -13.77
N PRO A 254 -21.96 -0.83 -13.59
CA PRO A 254 -20.80 -0.85 -14.49
C PRO A 254 -20.04 -2.19 -14.49
N LEU A 255 -20.14 -2.97 -13.41
CA LEU A 255 -19.44 -4.24 -13.28
C LEU A 255 -20.18 -5.40 -13.98
N HIS A 256 -21.49 -5.28 -14.23
CA HIS A 256 -22.28 -6.32 -14.91
C HIS A 256 -21.78 -6.63 -16.33
N ALA A 257 -21.14 -5.66 -16.99
CA ALA A 257 -20.57 -5.83 -18.33
C ALA A 257 -19.15 -6.44 -18.34
N ARG A 258 -18.52 -6.65 -17.17
CA ARG A 258 -17.16 -7.18 -17.09
C ARG A 258 -17.13 -8.66 -17.51
N PRO A 259 -16.32 -9.05 -18.50
CA PRO A 259 -16.28 -10.43 -19.00
C PRO A 259 -15.97 -11.49 -17.93
N ALA A 260 -15.10 -11.17 -16.98
CA ALA A 260 -14.74 -12.08 -15.88
C ALA A 260 -15.94 -12.34 -14.94
N LEU A 261 -16.69 -11.29 -14.57
CA LEU A 261 -17.90 -11.43 -13.75
C LEU A 261 -19.02 -12.17 -14.47
N LEU A 262 -19.25 -11.87 -15.75
CA LEU A 262 -20.22 -12.60 -16.56
C LEU A 262 -19.87 -14.09 -16.63
N THR A 263 -18.59 -14.42 -16.83
CA THR A 263 -18.10 -15.80 -16.86
C THR A 263 -18.25 -16.48 -15.51
N ALA A 264 -17.86 -15.82 -14.42
CA ALA A 264 -17.96 -16.37 -13.06
C ALA A 264 -19.42 -16.61 -12.66
N HIS A 265 -20.30 -15.65 -12.96
CA HIS A 265 -21.73 -15.77 -12.73
C HIS A 265 -22.33 -16.93 -13.54
N ALA A 266 -21.99 -17.05 -14.84
CA ALA A 266 -22.47 -18.15 -15.66
C ALA A 266 -21.96 -19.52 -15.18
N LYS A 267 -20.68 -19.62 -14.75
CA LYS A 267 -20.12 -20.83 -14.12
C LYS A 267 -20.85 -21.20 -12.83
N ALA A 268 -21.17 -20.23 -11.99
CA ALA A 268 -21.92 -20.45 -10.76
C ALA A 268 -23.37 -20.85 -11.05
N ALA A 269 -24.03 -20.14 -11.98
CA ALA A 269 -25.41 -20.42 -12.39
C ALA A 269 -25.56 -21.81 -13.01
N ALA A 270 -24.57 -22.29 -13.78
CA ALA A 270 -24.55 -23.65 -14.32
C ALA A 270 -24.52 -24.75 -13.24
N ARG A 271 -24.24 -24.42 -11.98
CA ARG A 271 -24.30 -25.38 -10.85
C ARG A 271 -25.56 -25.27 -10.00
N CYS A 272 -26.24 -24.12 -10.03
CA CYS A 272 -27.36 -23.81 -9.15
C CYS A 272 -28.71 -23.68 -9.86
N ALA A 273 -28.72 -23.37 -11.17
CA ALA A 273 -29.88 -22.86 -11.88
C ALA A 273 -30.30 -23.76 -13.05
N ASP A 274 -31.47 -23.43 -13.60
CA ASP A 274 -32.04 -24.02 -14.81
C ASP A 274 -31.16 -23.72 -16.03
N HIS A 275 -30.56 -24.78 -16.59
CA HIS A 275 -29.65 -24.70 -17.74
C HIS A 275 -30.32 -24.10 -18.98
N ASP A 276 -31.62 -24.32 -19.20
CA ASP A 276 -32.31 -23.80 -20.39
C ASP A 276 -32.47 -22.27 -20.33
N LYS A 277 -32.65 -21.70 -19.14
CA LYS A 277 -32.68 -20.24 -18.94
C LYS A 277 -31.29 -19.64 -19.13
N LEU A 278 -30.27 -20.30 -18.57
CA LEU A 278 -28.89 -19.85 -18.67
C LEU A 278 -28.39 -19.88 -20.12
N GLU A 279 -28.70 -20.94 -20.85
CA GLU A 279 -28.40 -21.11 -22.28
C GLU A 279 -28.91 -19.92 -23.10
N LYS A 280 -30.19 -19.56 -22.92
CA LYS A 280 -30.81 -18.41 -23.62
C LYS A 280 -30.11 -17.10 -23.29
N SER A 281 -29.76 -16.90 -22.02
CA SER A 281 -29.06 -15.71 -21.54
C SER A 281 -27.65 -15.58 -22.13
N ILE A 282 -26.89 -16.69 -22.16
CA ILE A 282 -25.54 -16.74 -22.76
C ILE A 282 -25.62 -16.41 -24.25
N ARG A 283 -26.53 -17.03 -25.02
CA ARG A 283 -26.68 -16.72 -26.44
C ARG A 283 -26.99 -15.24 -26.68
N LYS A 284 -27.88 -14.64 -25.89
CA LYS A 284 -28.23 -13.22 -26.01
C LYS A 284 -27.01 -12.33 -25.79
N THR A 285 -26.18 -12.66 -24.80
CA THR A 285 -24.95 -11.93 -24.48
C THR A 285 -23.91 -12.07 -25.59
N LEU A 286 -23.68 -13.30 -26.08
CA LEU A 286 -22.71 -13.59 -27.15
C LEU A 286 -23.04 -12.92 -28.49
N LYS A 287 -24.31 -12.59 -28.75
CA LYS A 287 -24.69 -11.77 -29.92
C LYS A 287 -24.13 -10.36 -29.88
N THR A 288 -23.95 -9.80 -28.67
CA THR A 288 -23.50 -8.41 -28.47
C THR A 288 -22.00 -8.36 -28.17
N ALA A 289 -21.51 -9.27 -27.32
CA ALA A 289 -20.10 -9.34 -26.92
C ALA A 289 -19.64 -10.80 -26.90
N TRP A 290 -18.65 -11.13 -27.74
CA TRP A 290 -18.05 -12.46 -27.75
C TRP A 290 -17.10 -12.62 -26.57
N ILE A 291 -17.46 -13.48 -25.62
CA ILE A 291 -16.70 -13.71 -24.39
C ILE A 291 -16.33 -15.19 -24.34
N PRO A 292 -15.05 -15.58 -24.51
CA PRO A 292 -14.64 -16.98 -24.55
C PRO A 292 -15.08 -17.79 -23.31
N GLY A 293 -15.02 -17.18 -22.13
CA GLY A 293 -15.47 -17.82 -20.89
C GLY A 293 -16.96 -18.20 -20.89
N LEU A 294 -17.82 -17.44 -21.57
CA LEU A 294 -19.23 -17.82 -21.73
C LEU A 294 -19.41 -18.95 -22.76
N VAL A 295 -18.58 -18.99 -23.79
CA VAL A 295 -18.56 -20.08 -24.77
C VAL A 295 -18.17 -21.41 -24.10
N GLU A 296 -17.18 -21.38 -23.19
CA GLU A 296 -16.81 -22.55 -22.39
C GLU A 296 -17.98 -23.04 -21.52
N VAL A 297 -18.68 -22.12 -20.85
CA VAL A 297 -19.84 -22.45 -20.01
C VAL A 297 -20.97 -23.02 -20.85
N TYR A 298 -21.21 -22.46 -22.04
CA TYR A 298 -22.24 -22.97 -22.96
C TYR A 298 -22.05 -24.45 -23.27
N GLY A 299 -20.81 -24.90 -23.45
CA GLY A 299 -20.47 -26.28 -23.77
C GLY A 299 -20.61 -27.29 -22.63
N ILE A 300 -20.89 -26.85 -21.39
CA ILE A 300 -21.12 -27.73 -20.25
C ILE A 300 -22.59 -27.75 -19.79
N LEU A 301 -23.45 -26.96 -20.43
CA LEU A 301 -24.87 -26.94 -20.08
C LEU A 301 -25.58 -28.20 -20.59
N GLU A 302 -26.39 -28.80 -19.73
CA GLU A 302 -27.30 -29.89 -20.08
C GLU A 302 -28.71 -29.32 -20.26
N THR A 303 -29.08 -29.08 -21.52
CA THR A 303 -30.36 -28.46 -21.90
C THR A 303 -31.43 -29.51 -22.20
N SER A 304 -32.71 -29.12 -22.14
CA SER A 304 -33.82 -30.00 -22.53
C SER A 304 -33.81 -30.42 -24.01
N ASN A 305 -33.14 -29.66 -24.89
CA ASN A 305 -33.00 -30.00 -26.32
C ASN A 305 -31.53 -29.96 -26.77
N PRO A 306 -30.77 -31.05 -26.55
CA PRO A 306 -29.34 -31.13 -26.87
C PRO A 306 -29.00 -30.91 -28.35
N ARG A 307 -29.91 -31.28 -29.26
CA ARG A 307 -29.70 -31.10 -30.72
C ARG A 307 -29.79 -29.63 -31.13
N ALA A 308 -30.78 -28.91 -30.61
CA ALA A 308 -30.90 -27.47 -30.85
C ALA A 308 -29.73 -26.70 -30.24
N HIS A 309 -29.30 -27.10 -29.03
CA HIS A 309 -28.14 -26.54 -28.33
C HIS A 309 -26.85 -26.68 -29.16
N LEU A 310 -26.57 -27.88 -29.69
CA LEU A 310 -25.46 -28.11 -30.61
C LEU A 310 -25.61 -27.29 -31.90
N SER A 311 -26.79 -27.28 -32.52
CA SER A 311 -27.02 -26.55 -33.77
C SER A 311 -26.71 -25.06 -33.64
N HIS A 312 -27.05 -24.45 -32.50
CA HIS A 312 -26.71 -23.06 -32.22
C HIS A 312 -25.20 -22.83 -32.09
N ALA A 313 -24.47 -23.74 -31.44
CA ALA A 313 -23.01 -23.67 -31.34
C ALA A 313 -22.31 -23.86 -32.70
N GLU A 314 -22.79 -24.79 -33.53
CA GLU A 314 -22.27 -25.02 -34.89
C GLU A 314 -22.51 -23.80 -35.79
N ALA A 315 -23.65 -23.10 -35.62
CA ALA A 315 -23.90 -21.86 -36.35
C ALA A 315 -22.85 -20.78 -36.07
N TRP A 316 -22.25 -20.74 -34.86
CA TRP A 316 -21.17 -19.80 -34.55
C TRP A 316 -19.86 -20.13 -35.29
N LEU A 317 -19.59 -21.42 -35.58
CA LEU A 317 -18.39 -21.83 -36.32
C LEU A 317 -18.37 -21.28 -37.74
N THR A 318 -19.53 -21.00 -38.35
CA THR A 318 -19.59 -20.38 -39.69
C THR A 318 -18.88 -19.02 -39.76
N ARG A 319 -18.83 -18.29 -38.63
CA ARG A 319 -18.14 -17.00 -38.51
C ARG A 319 -16.81 -17.09 -37.76
N ARG A 320 -16.59 -18.17 -37.01
CA ARG A 320 -15.48 -18.35 -36.07
C ARG A 320 -14.93 -19.78 -36.12
N GLY A 321 -14.61 -20.26 -37.31
CA GLY A 321 -14.16 -21.64 -37.53
C GLY A 321 -12.81 -21.98 -36.88
N GLU A 322 -11.99 -20.95 -36.62
CA GLU A 322 -10.64 -21.09 -36.04
C GLU A 322 -10.58 -20.67 -34.56
N ASP A 323 -11.72 -20.58 -33.86
CA ASP A 323 -11.73 -20.30 -32.42
C ASP A 323 -11.58 -21.62 -31.63
N PRO A 324 -10.42 -21.89 -30.98
CA PRO A 324 -10.18 -23.15 -30.30
C PRO A 324 -11.14 -23.37 -29.11
N VAL A 325 -11.61 -22.30 -28.46
CA VAL A 325 -12.57 -22.43 -27.37
C VAL A 325 -13.92 -22.87 -27.90
N LEU A 326 -14.35 -22.31 -29.04
CA LEU A 326 -15.59 -22.70 -29.70
C LEU A 326 -15.55 -24.13 -30.26
N LEU A 327 -14.41 -24.54 -30.83
CA LEU A 327 -14.20 -25.92 -31.29
C LEU A 327 -14.29 -26.91 -30.12
N MET A 328 -13.63 -26.62 -29.00
CA MET A 328 -13.72 -27.41 -27.77
C MET A 328 -15.15 -27.48 -27.23
N THR A 329 -15.88 -26.37 -27.26
CA THR A 329 -17.30 -26.33 -26.87
C THR A 329 -18.16 -27.20 -27.79
N ASN A 330 -17.99 -27.10 -29.11
CA ASN A 330 -18.73 -27.94 -30.06
C ASN A 330 -18.40 -29.43 -29.90
N ALA A 331 -17.15 -29.77 -29.61
CA ALA A 331 -16.75 -31.14 -29.30
C ALA A 331 -17.50 -31.71 -28.08
N ARG A 332 -17.57 -30.96 -26.97
CA ARG A 332 -18.34 -31.34 -25.78
C ARG A 332 -19.81 -31.58 -26.09
N LEU A 333 -20.42 -30.69 -26.88
CA LEU A 333 -21.82 -30.82 -27.28
C LEU A 333 -22.04 -32.01 -28.24
N CYS A 334 -21.09 -32.29 -29.14
CA CYS A 334 -21.12 -33.49 -29.98
C CYS A 334 -21.05 -34.76 -29.14
N ILE A 335 -20.19 -34.80 -28.12
CA ILE A 335 -20.10 -35.90 -27.16
C ILE A 335 -21.44 -36.12 -26.44
N GLN A 336 -22.07 -35.06 -25.93
CA GLN A 336 -23.40 -35.14 -25.31
C GLN A 336 -24.49 -35.66 -26.27
N ASN A 337 -24.35 -35.37 -27.58
CA ASN A 337 -25.25 -35.85 -28.63
C ASN A 337 -24.81 -37.19 -29.25
N GLN A 338 -23.77 -37.84 -28.72
CA GLN A 338 -23.21 -39.11 -29.21
C GLN A 338 -22.69 -39.05 -30.67
N LEU A 339 -22.25 -37.87 -31.11
CA LEU A 339 -21.67 -37.62 -32.43
C LEU A 339 -20.14 -37.72 -32.38
N TRP A 340 -19.64 -38.92 -32.12
CA TRP A 340 -18.22 -39.18 -31.80
C TRP A 340 -17.24 -38.73 -32.88
N GLY A 341 -17.53 -39.00 -34.15
CA GLY A 341 -16.65 -38.62 -35.26
C GLY A 341 -16.52 -37.09 -35.43
N LYS A 342 -17.62 -36.35 -35.27
CA LYS A 342 -17.59 -34.88 -35.26
C LYS A 342 -16.82 -34.35 -34.05
N ALA A 343 -17.05 -34.94 -32.87
CA ALA A 343 -16.34 -34.55 -31.67
C ALA A 343 -14.82 -34.72 -31.81
N ARG A 344 -14.38 -35.85 -32.37
CA ARG A 344 -12.97 -36.13 -32.68
C ARG A 344 -12.37 -35.06 -33.58
N SER A 345 -13.02 -34.76 -34.71
CA SER A 345 -12.53 -33.74 -35.64
C SER A 345 -12.40 -32.35 -35.00
N TYR A 346 -13.38 -31.93 -34.21
CA TYR A 346 -13.31 -30.66 -33.49
C TYR A 346 -12.20 -30.64 -32.42
N LEU A 347 -11.98 -31.75 -31.70
CA LEU A 347 -10.91 -31.87 -30.70
C LEU A 347 -9.53 -31.84 -31.34
N GLU A 348 -9.29 -32.63 -32.39
CA GLU A 348 -8.01 -32.66 -33.12
C GLU A 348 -7.68 -31.26 -33.67
N THR A 349 -8.66 -30.58 -34.26
CA THR A 349 -8.49 -29.21 -34.77
C THR A 349 -8.16 -28.24 -33.64
N SER A 350 -8.93 -28.27 -32.55
CA SER A 350 -8.70 -27.39 -31.40
C SER A 350 -7.34 -27.62 -30.74
N LEU A 351 -6.93 -28.88 -30.56
CA LEU A 351 -5.69 -29.27 -29.88
C LEU A 351 -4.46 -29.00 -30.77
N GLY A 352 -4.61 -29.12 -32.09
CA GLY A 352 -3.60 -28.70 -33.06
C GLY A 352 -3.36 -27.19 -33.04
N MET A 353 -4.39 -26.37 -32.77
CA MET A 353 -4.26 -24.92 -32.61
C MET A 353 -3.70 -24.53 -31.24
N ARG A 354 -4.21 -25.15 -30.17
CA ARG A 354 -3.82 -24.86 -28.80
C ARG A 354 -3.84 -26.13 -27.96
N ALA A 355 -2.65 -26.60 -27.58
CA ALA A 355 -2.49 -27.66 -26.60
C ALA A 355 -3.18 -27.27 -25.28
N ASP A 356 -4.02 -28.16 -24.78
CA ASP A 356 -4.83 -27.93 -23.59
C ASP A 356 -4.95 -29.23 -22.79
N PRO A 357 -4.47 -29.30 -21.53
CA PRO A 357 -4.53 -30.54 -20.75
C PRO A 357 -5.95 -31.08 -20.57
N VAL A 358 -6.92 -30.19 -20.38
CA VAL A 358 -8.33 -30.57 -20.23
C VAL A 358 -8.90 -31.11 -21.55
N GLY A 359 -8.53 -30.49 -22.68
CA GLY A 359 -8.86 -30.94 -24.02
C GLY A 359 -8.27 -32.31 -24.34
N TYR A 360 -6.99 -32.55 -24.03
CA TYR A 360 -6.36 -33.87 -24.21
C TYR A 360 -7.00 -34.96 -23.35
N ARG A 361 -7.37 -34.63 -22.09
CA ARG A 361 -8.14 -35.55 -21.25
C ARG A 361 -9.48 -35.91 -21.88
N LEU A 362 -10.23 -34.92 -22.38
CA LEU A 362 -11.51 -35.16 -23.05
C LEU A 362 -11.33 -36.01 -24.32
N TYR A 363 -10.25 -35.76 -25.07
CA TYR A 363 -9.92 -36.52 -26.27
C TYR A 363 -9.58 -37.98 -25.95
N GLY A 364 -8.77 -38.24 -24.93
CA GLY A 364 -8.50 -39.60 -24.46
C GLY A 364 -9.77 -40.33 -24.04
N GLN A 365 -10.65 -39.69 -23.26
CA GLN A 365 -11.94 -40.28 -22.85
C GLN A 365 -12.85 -40.60 -24.06
N LEU A 366 -12.85 -39.75 -25.08
CA LEU A 366 -13.58 -40.01 -26.33
C LEU A 366 -13.01 -41.25 -27.05
N LEU A 367 -11.69 -41.34 -27.17
CA LEU A 367 -11.03 -42.48 -27.82
C LEU A 367 -11.24 -43.79 -27.06
N GLU A 368 -11.21 -43.79 -25.72
CA GLU A 368 -11.59 -44.96 -24.91
C GLU A 368 -13.03 -45.40 -25.21
N THR A 369 -13.95 -44.44 -25.27
CA THR A 369 -15.37 -44.71 -25.59
C THR A 369 -15.52 -45.29 -27.01
N MET A 370 -14.62 -44.96 -27.92
CA MET A 370 -14.57 -45.49 -29.29
C MET A 370 -13.78 -46.81 -29.40
N GLY A 371 -13.16 -47.30 -28.32
CA GLY A 371 -12.35 -48.52 -28.31
C GLY A 371 -10.90 -48.36 -28.81
N GLU A 372 -10.42 -47.12 -28.97
CA GLU A 372 -9.08 -46.79 -29.45
C GLU A 372 -8.09 -46.59 -28.29
N ALA A 373 -7.73 -47.69 -27.62
CA ALA A 373 -6.93 -47.66 -26.38
C ALA A 373 -5.53 -47.02 -26.55
N ASP A 374 -4.80 -47.34 -27.62
CA ASP A 374 -3.46 -46.80 -27.86
C ASP A 374 -3.51 -45.28 -28.10
N GLY A 375 -4.50 -44.83 -28.89
CA GLY A 375 -4.72 -43.40 -29.13
C GLY A 375 -5.12 -42.66 -27.86
N ALA A 376 -5.95 -43.27 -27.01
CA ALA A 376 -6.32 -42.71 -25.72
C ALA A 376 -5.12 -42.56 -24.79
N ALA A 377 -4.27 -43.58 -24.68
CA ALA A 377 -3.05 -43.55 -23.89
C ALA A 377 -2.12 -42.43 -24.35
N GLU A 378 -1.96 -42.27 -25.66
CA GLU A 378 -1.18 -41.18 -26.25
C GLU A 378 -1.77 -39.80 -25.94
N ALA A 379 -3.10 -39.63 -26.08
CA ALA A 379 -3.77 -38.39 -25.74
C ALA A 379 -3.58 -38.02 -24.25
N PHE A 380 -3.71 -38.98 -23.35
CA PHE A 380 -3.46 -38.75 -21.92
C PHE A 380 -1.99 -38.42 -21.63
N ARG A 381 -1.04 -39.07 -22.31
CA ARG A 381 0.40 -38.77 -22.21
C ARG A 381 0.67 -37.33 -22.62
N LEU A 382 0.19 -36.90 -23.79
CA LEU A 382 0.33 -35.52 -24.29
C LEU A 382 -0.32 -34.51 -23.34
N GLY A 383 -1.49 -34.84 -22.77
CA GLY A 383 -2.14 -34.03 -21.76
C GLY A 383 -1.30 -33.85 -20.50
N LEU A 384 -0.68 -34.92 -20.01
CA LEU A 384 0.20 -34.91 -18.84
C LEU A 384 1.49 -34.13 -19.11
N GLU A 385 2.11 -34.32 -20.28
CA GLU A 385 3.29 -33.57 -20.70
C GLU A 385 2.98 -32.07 -20.78
N THR A 386 1.83 -31.71 -21.35
CA THR A 386 1.38 -30.31 -21.42
C THR A 386 1.16 -29.73 -20.02
N ALA A 387 0.57 -30.49 -19.09
CA ALA A 387 0.33 -30.04 -17.72
C ALA A 387 1.62 -29.94 -16.88
N THR A 388 2.63 -30.74 -17.18
CA THR A 388 3.87 -30.87 -16.41
C THR A 388 5.10 -30.28 -17.11
N ALA A 389 4.92 -29.54 -18.21
CA ALA A 389 6.02 -28.99 -19.01
C ALA A 389 7.05 -28.14 -18.22
N ALA A 390 6.64 -27.53 -17.11
CA ALA A 390 7.53 -26.77 -16.23
C ALA A 390 8.30 -27.62 -15.20
N ALA A 391 7.92 -28.89 -15.02
CA ALA A 391 8.55 -29.79 -14.08
C ALA A 391 9.90 -30.29 -14.63
N ARG A 392 10.95 -30.22 -13.81
CA ARG A 392 12.26 -30.80 -14.14
C ARG A 392 12.25 -32.27 -13.75
N LEU A 393 12.18 -33.15 -14.75
CA LEU A 393 12.25 -34.60 -14.56
C LEU A 393 13.69 -35.09 -14.83
N PRO A 394 14.18 -36.08 -14.06
CA PRO A 394 15.47 -36.70 -14.34
C PRO A 394 15.43 -37.41 -15.70
N ALA A 395 16.52 -37.34 -16.46
CA ALA A 395 16.65 -38.14 -17.67
C ALA A 395 16.73 -39.61 -17.28
N LEU A 396 15.81 -40.43 -17.79
CA LEU A 396 15.88 -41.88 -17.65
C LEU A 396 16.87 -42.39 -18.70
N GLU A 397 18.00 -42.95 -18.24
CA GLU A 397 18.93 -43.63 -19.13
C GLU A 397 18.28 -44.91 -19.67
N ALA A 398 18.39 -45.13 -20.99
CA ALA A 398 17.94 -46.37 -21.58
C ALA A 398 18.75 -47.54 -20.99
N PRO A 399 18.11 -48.68 -20.66
CA PRO A 399 18.82 -49.83 -20.12
C PRO A 399 19.89 -50.26 -21.11
N THR A 400 21.16 -50.19 -20.70
CA THR A 400 22.28 -50.70 -21.50
C THR A 400 22.05 -52.18 -21.74
N ALA A 401 21.75 -52.56 -22.98
CA ALA A 401 21.66 -53.94 -23.38
C ALA A 401 23.01 -54.61 -23.05
N GLY A 402 23.03 -55.39 -21.97
CA GLY A 402 24.20 -56.14 -21.56
C GLY A 402 24.66 -56.99 -22.74
N ARG A 403 25.87 -56.73 -23.24
CA ARG A 403 26.57 -57.66 -24.11
C ARG A 403 26.65 -58.99 -23.37
N ARG A 404 25.82 -59.96 -23.77
CA ARG A 404 25.99 -61.34 -23.35
C ARG A 404 27.30 -61.83 -23.96
N SER A 405 28.29 -62.07 -23.10
CA SER A 405 29.56 -62.76 -23.44
C SER A 405 29.32 -64.23 -23.69
#